data_AF-A0A2B8A0A4-F1
#
_entry.id   AF-A0A2B8A0A4-F1
#
_cell.length_a   1.000
_cell.length_b   1.000
_cell.length_c   1.000
_cell.angle_alpha   90.00
_cell.angle_beta   90.00
_cell.angle_gamma   90.00
#
_symmetry.space_group_name_H-M   'P 1'
#
loop_
_entity.id
_entity.type
_entity.pdbx_description
1 polymer ?
#
loop_
_entity_poly.entity_id
_entity_poly.type
_entity_poly.pdbx_seq_one_letter_code
_entity_poly.pdbx_strand_id
1 'polypeptide(L)'
;MGSWAANYFYVDAGISDDLIIQISRRTTEQMLIVEKEAEEFSKKEKWESAYPFFLMKGSRIVRWTDNSFLPDLSLLQPRLRGWKELNHSQGIYLAYGKELSGGLRVIGLLPIYRSFKVNNRYLQPQWNAAVFGDEKLNLLPSSHAKGKPVTLRGHTFFRIDALQTVYRAGPAIAVIALGALSILFFLLALAYIFRRQHRKQKYFQALFILLAGHIAVRLAMLFAD
;
A
#
# COMPACT_ATOMS: atom_id res chain seq x y z
N MET A 1 -21.02 22.52 -23.87
CA MET A 1 -20.12 22.00 -22.81
C MET A 1 -20.34 20.50 -22.71
N GLY A 2 -19.52 19.70 -23.41
CA GLY A 2 -19.66 18.24 -23.45
C GLY A 2 -18.99 17.62 -22.22
N SER A 3 -19.78 16.96 -21.38
CA SER A 3 -19.31 16.10 -20.30
C SER A 3 -18.69 14.85 -20.91
N TRP A 4 -17.36 14.79 -20.95
CA TRP A 4 -16.64 13.56 -21.26
C TRP A 4 -16.65 12.67 -20.02
N ALA A 5 -17.73 11.90 -19.85
CA ALA A 5 -17.75 10.80 -18.90
C ALA A 5 -16.75 9.75 -19.38
N ALA A 6 -15.58 9.67 -18.73
CA ALA A 6 -14.67 8.56 -18.92
C ALA A 6 -15.40 7.29 -18.49
N ASN A 7 -15.66 6.38 -19.44
CA ASN A 7 -16.21 5.07 -19.17
C ASN A 7 -15.16 4.26 -18.40
N TYR A 8 -15.28 4.23 -17.08
CA TYR A 8 -14.54 3.31 -16.24
C TYR A 8 -15.18 1.93 -16.38
N PHE A 9 -14.53 1.05 -17.14
CA PHE A 9 -14.88 -0.36 -17.14
C PHE A 9 -14.38 -0.96 -15.83
N TYR A 10 -15.31 -1.19 -14.89
CA TYR A 10 -15.05 -2.02 -13.72
C TYR A 10 -15.08 -3.47 -14.20
N VAL A 11 -13.91 -4.07 -14.40
CA VAL A 11 -13.81 -5.53 -14.45
C VAL A 11 -13.90 -5.99 -13.00
N ASP A 12 -15.06 -6.52 -12.60
CA ASP A 12 -15.24 -7.16 -11.31
C ASP A 12 -14.46 -8.49 -11.32
N ALA A 13 -13.15 -8.40 -11.16
CA ALA A 13 -12.29 -9.54 -10.89
C ALA A 13 -12.58 -9.98 -9.45
N GLY A 14 -13.71 -10.65 -9.25
CA GLY A 14 -14.12 -11.14 -7.96
C GLY A 14 -13.02 -12.01 -7.34
N ILE A 15 -12.80 -11.86 -6.03
CA ILE A 15 -11.89 -12.71 -5.28
C ILE A 15 -12.40 -14.15 -5.34
N SER A 16 -11.53 -15.08 -5.75
CA SER A 16 -11.86 -16.51 -5.79
C SER A 16 -12.06 -17.06 -4.38
N ASP A 17 -13.04 -17.96 -4.21
CA ASP A 17 -13.30 -18.55 -2.90
C ASP A 17 -12.12 -19.40 -2.40
N ASP A 18 -11.33 -19.99 -3.32
CA ASP A 18 -10.09 -20.69 -2.99
C ASP A 18 -9.06 -19.76 -2.32
N LEU A 19 -8.88 -18.53 -2.84
CA LEU A 19 -7.95 -17.58 -2.25
C LEU A 19 -8.37 -17.19 -0.82
N ILE A 20 -9.67 -17.04 -0.56
CA ILE A 20 -10.20 -16.75 0.78
C ILE A 20 -9.88 -17.91 1.74
N ILE A 21 -10.08 -19.15 1.30
CA ILE A 21 -9.79 -20.35 2.09
C ILE A 21 -8.29 -20.41 2.40
N GLN A 22 -7.43 -20.16 1.41
CA GLN A 22 -5.97 -20.14 1.60
C GLN A 22 -5.53 -19.06 2.61
N ILE A 23 -6.04 -17.83 2.48
CA ILE A 23 -5.74 -16.73 3.40
C ILE A 23 -6.23 -17.07 4.81
N SER A 24 -7.43 -17.64 4.95
CA SER A 24 -7.98 -18.07 6.25
C SER A 24 -7.10 -19.14 6.90
N ARG A 25 -6.63 -20.13 6.13
CA ARG A 25 -5.72 -21.17 6.61
C ARG A 25 -4.39 -20.59 7.07
N ARG A 26 -3.74 -19.77 6.22
CA ARG A 26 -2.45 -19.13 6.56
C ARG A 26 -2.57 -18.21 7.77
N THR A 27 -3.66 -17.46 7.88
CA THR A 27 -3.92 -16.63 9.06
C THR A 27 -4.02 -17.49 10.32
N THR A 28 -4.72 -18.62 10.25
CA THR A 28 -4.80 -19.58 11.37
C THR A 28 -3.42 -20.10 11.78
N GLU A 29 -2.59 -20.46 10.81
CA GLU A 29 -1.21 -20.93 11.06
C GLU A 29 -0.38 -19.85 11.77
N GLN A 30 -0.43 -18.60 11.30
CA GLN A 30 0.30 -17.50 11.94
C GLN A 30 -0.23 -17.18 13.35
N MET A 31 -1.54 -17.31 13.57
CA MET A 31 -2.11 -17.18 14.91
C MET A 31 -1.58 -18.25 15.85
N LEU A 32 -1.52 -19.51 15.43
CA LEU A 32 -0.96 -20.59 16.26
C LEU A 32 0.50 -20.36 16.62
N ILE A 33 1.30 -19.81 15.68
CA ILE A 33 2.69 -19.43 15.94
C ILE A 33 2.74 -18.34 17.01
N VAL A 34 1.96 -17.28 16.88
CA VAL A 34 1.90 -16.17 17.86
C VAL A 34 1.44 -16.66 19.23
N GLU A 35 0.45 -17.56 19.30
CA GLU A 35 0.01 -18.17 20.56
C GLU A 35 1.14 -18.92 21.25
N LYS A 36 1.85 -19.77 20.50
CA LYS A 36 2.99 -20.54 21.02
C LYS A 36 4.13 -19.62 21.49
N GLU A 37 4.49 -18.63 20.68
CA GLU A 37 5.54 -17.68 21.02
C GLU A 37 5.19 -16.80 22.23
N ALA A 38 3.90 -16.46 22.43
CA ALA A 38 3.45 -15.75 23.62
C ALA A 38 3.73 -16.55 24.90
N GLU A 39 3.58 -17.88 24.86
CA GLU A 39 3.90 -18.76 25.99
C GLU A 39 5.39 -18.80 26.27
N GLU A 40 6.22 -18.87 25.23
CA GLU A 40 7.68 -18.88 25.37
C GLU A 40 8.21 -17.53 25.87
N PHE A 41 7.68 -16.43 25.32
CA PHE A 41 8.03 -15.08 25.74
C PHE A 41 7.77 -14.88 27.23
N SER A 42 6.68 -15.44 27.78
CA SER A 42 6.41 -15.34 29.22
C SER A 42 7.47 -15.97 30.14
N LYS A 43 8.27 -16.92 29.63
CA LYS A 43 9.22 -17.73 30.42
C LYS A 43 10.68 -17.27 30.26
N LYS A 44 11.08 -16.78 29.09
CA LYS A 44 12.48 -16.43 28.77
C LYS A 44 12.71 -14.94 28.98
N GLU A 45 13.88 -14.55 29.50
CA GLU A 45 14.21 -13.13 29.75
C GLU A 45 14.51 -12.36 28.45
N LYS A 46 15.33 -12.96 27.57
CA LYS A 46 15.63 -12.49 26.21
C LYS A 46 14.90 -13.36 25.19
N TRP A 47 14.32 -12.71 24.18
CA TRP A 47 13.56 -13.38 23.14
C TRP A 47 13.64 -12.59 21.85
N GLU A 48 13.95 -13.28 20.75
CA GLU A 48 13.86 -12.76 19.40
C GLU A 48 12.63 -13.40 18.75
N SER A 49 11.77 -12.57 18.16
CA SER A 49 10.56 -13.03 17.48
C SER A 49 10.33 -12.19 16.24
N ALA A 50 9.69 -12.80 15.25
CA ALA A 50 9.18 -12.11 14.08
C ALA A 50 7.98 -11.19 14.41
N TYR A 51 7.36 -11.36 15.59
CA TYR A 51 6.17 -10.66 16.02
C TYR A 51 6.42 -9.74 17.23
N PRO A 52 5.77 -8.56 17.28
CA PRO A 52 5.79 -7.71 18.46
C PRO A 52 5.04 -8.37 19.63
N PHE A 53 5.72 -8.50 20.77
CA PHE A 53 5.14 -8.95 22.03
C PHE A 53 5.35 -7.92 23.13
N PHE A 54 4.37 -7.82 24.02
CA PHE A 54 4.36 -6.91 25.17
C PHE A 54 3.98 -7.68 26.43
N LEU A 55 4.78 -7.54 27.47
CA LEU A 55 4.46 -7.98 28.82
C LEU A 55 3.93 -6.78 29.59
N MET A 56 2.69 -6.88 30.04
CA MET A 56 1.95 -5.83 30.73
C MET A 56 1.75 -6.17 32.20
N LYS A 57 1.79 -5.16 33.07
CA LYS A 57 1.33 -5.22 34.47
C LYS A 57 0.32 -4.10 34.69
N GLY A 58 -0.96 -4.45 34.76
CA GLY A 58 -2.04 -3.44 34.71
C GLY A 58 -2.04 -2.70 33.36
N SER A 59 -1.87 -1.38 33.39
CA SER A 59 -1.80 -0.51 32.20
C SER A 59 -0.39 -0.16 31.75
N ARG A 60 0.64 -0.75 32.36
CA ARG A 60 2.05 -0.45 32.08
C ARG A 60 2.72 -1.59 31.31
N ILE A 61 3.48 -1.25 30.27
CA ILE A 61 4.40 -2.20 29.64
C ILE A 61 5.62 -2.37 30.56
N VAL A 62 5.92 -3.62 30.91
CA VAL A 62 7.10 -4.01 31.69
C VAL A 62 8.24 -4.46 30.77
N ARG A 63 7.89 -5.09 29.64
CA ARG A 63 8.87 -5.61 28.66
C ARG A 63 8.24 -5.73 27.27
N TRP A 64 9.04 -5.59 26.22
CA TRP A 64 8.62 -5.78 24.83
C TRP A 64 9.75 -6.39 23.98
N THR A 65 9.41 -6.96 22.82
CA THR A 65 10.39 -7.60 21.91
C THR A 65 10.99 -6.63 20.88
N ASP A 66 10.18 -5.72 20.35
CA ASP A 66 10.57 -4.85 19.23
C ASP A 66 9.94 -3.46 19.37
N ASN A 67 10.61 -2.44 18.81
CA ASN A 67 10.18 -1.06 18.73
C ASN A 67 9.46 -0.73 17.40
N SER A 68 9.30 -1.69 16.48
CA SER A 68 8.70 -1.43 15.16
C SER A 68 7.26 -0.92 15.22
N PHE A 69 6.52 -1.24 16.29
CA PHE A 69 5.14 -0.80 16.45
C PHE A 69 4.73 -0.80 17.93
N LEU A 70 4.30 0.35 18.44
CA LEU A 70 3.67 0.49 19.75
C LEU A 70 2.22 0.94 19.51
N PRO A 71 1.21 0.04 19.61
CA PRO A 71 -0.18 0.46 19.51
C PRO A 71 -0.53 1.40 20.67
N ASP A 72 -1.57 2.21 20.48
CA ASP A 72 -2.14 2.96 21.60
C ASP A 72 -2.52 1.97 22.72
N LEU A 73 -1.94 2.19 23.92
CA LEU A 73 -2.15 1.34 25.08
C LEU A 73 -3.62 1.31 25.52
N SER A 74 -4.41 2.32 25.11
CA SER A 74 -5.86 2.33 25.31
C SER A 74 -6.57 1.18 24.57
N LEU A 75 -6.05 0.77 23.41
CA LEU A 75 -6.57 -0.33 22.60
C LEU A 75 -6.14 -1.69 23.16
N LEU A 76 -5.00 -1.73 23.84
CA LEU A 76 -4.50 -2.89 24.59
C LEU A 76 -5.22 -3.00 25.95
N GLN A 77 -6.56 -3.02 25.90
CA GLN A 77 -7.43 -2.91 27.06
C GLN A 77 -6.99 -3.85 28.21
N PRO A 78 -7.20 -3.46 29.48
CA PRO A 78 -6.87 -4.26 30.65
C PRO A 78 -7.56 -5.63 30.75
N ARG A 79 -8.35 -6.06 29.76
CA ARG A 79 -9.08 -7.33 29.73
C ARG A 79 -8.96 -8.09 28.40
N LEU A 80 -7.98 -7.77 27.55
CA LEU A 80 -7.78 -8.55 26.32
C LEU A 80 -7.48 -10.02 26.67
N ARG A 81 -8.39 -10.92 26.28
CA ARG A 81 -8.28 -12.37 26.44
C ARG A 81 -8.59 -13.03 25.10
N GLY A 82 -7.67 -13.85 24.60
CA GLY A 82 -7.75 -14.45 23.27
C GLY A 82 -7.51 -13.43 22.17
N TRP A 83 -8.06 -13.71 20.98
CA TRP A 83 -7.85 -12.93 19.77
C TRP A 83 -8.86 -11.79 19.61
N LYS A 84 -8.38 -10.63 19.17
CA LYS A 84 -9.21 -9.47 18.83
C LYS A 84 -8.62 -8.72 17.64
N GLU A 85 -9.48 -8.25 16.73
CA GLU A 85 -9.09 -7.29 15.71
C GLU A 85 -8.75 -5.94 16.37
N LEU A 86 -7.58 -5.40 16.04
CA LEU A 86 -7.20 -4.02 16.32
C LEU A 86 -7.08 -3.29 14.99
N ASN A 87 -8.04 -2.39 14.74
CA ASN A 87 -8.02 -1.50 13.61
C ASN A 87 -7.52 -0.13 14.06
N HIS A 88 -6.37 0.29 13.55
CA HIS A 88 -5.72 1.54 13.92
C HIS A 88 -5.34 2.33 12.66
N SER A 89 -5.05 3.63 12.80
CA SER A 89 -4.58 4.46 11.69
C SER A 89 -3.27 3.98 11.03
N GLN A 90 -2.57 3.03 11.65
CA GLN A 90 -1.32 2.43 11.19
C GLN A 90 -1.52 1.02 10.61
N GLY A 91 -2.77 0.58 10.46
CA GLY A 91 -3.14 -0.67 9.82
C GLY A 91 -4.04 -1.57 10.65
N ILE A 92 -4.13 -2.83 10.22
CA ILE A 92 -4.99 -3.86 10.79
C ILE A 92 -4.09 -4.92 11.44
N TYR A 93 -4.34 -5.20 12.70
CA TYR A 93 -3.60 -6.17 13.50
C TYR A 93 -4.56 -7.14 14.17
N LEU A 94 -4.13 -8.37 14.38
CA LEU A 94 -4.80 -9.29 15.29
C LEU A 94 -4.00 -9.34 16.58
N ALA A 95 -4.62 -8.96 17.69
CA ALA A 95 -4.00 -8.98 18.99
C ALA A 95 -4.42 -10.23 19.77
N TYR A 96 -3.44 -10.95 20.28
CA TYR A 96 -3.62 -12.08 21.18
C TYR A 96 -3.29 -11.66 22.61
N GLY A 97 -4.22 -11.83 23.54
CA GLY A 97 -4.02 -11.55 24.97
C GLY A 97 -4.09 -12.81 25.82
N LYS A 98 -3.09 -13.03 26.67
CA LYS A 98 -3.06 -14.13 27.66
C LYS A 98 -2.67 -13.62 29.04
N GLU A 99 -3.54 -13.82 30.03
CA GLU A 99 -3.24 -13.53 31.43
C GLU A 99 -2.25 -14.55 31.99
N LEU A 100 -1.29 -14.05 32.76
CA LEU A 100 -0.31 -14.82 33.50
C LEU A 100 -0.57 -14.68 35.01
N SER A 101 0.12 -15.49 35.80
CA SER A 101 0.16 -15.35 37.26
C SER A 101 0.74 -13.98 37.69
N GLY A 102 0.31 -13.49 38.86
CA GLY A 102 0.81 -12.23 39.43
C GLY A 102 0.28 -10.95 38.77
N GLY A 103 -0.84 -11.04 38.04
CA GLY A 103 -1.45 -9.88 37.36
C GLY A 103 -0.68 -9.40 36.13
N LEU A 104 0.23 -10.23 35.63
CA LEU A 104 0.93 -10.00 34.37
C LEU A 104 0.06 -10.46 33.19
N ARG A 105 0.27 -9.87 32.02
CA ARG A 105 -0.37 -10.28 30.77
C ARG A 105 0.63 -10.23 29.63
N VAL A 106 0.61 -11.22 28.75
CA VAL A 106 1.28 -11.16 27.45
C VAL A 106 0.30 -10.72 26.40
N ILE A 107 0.73 -9.80 25.55
CA ILE A 107 0.03 -9.37 24.36
C ILE A 107 0.94 -9.62 23.17
N GLY A 108 0.50 -10.44 22.21
CA GLY A 108 1.17 -10.64 20.93
C GLY A 108 0.40 -9.96 19.81
N LEU A 109 1.11 -9.38 18.85
CA LEU A 109 0.50 -8.72 17.69
C LEU A 109 0.88 -9.43 16.40
N LEU A 110 -0.14 -9.90 15.67
CA LEU A 110 0.00 -10.36 14.31
C LEU A 110 -0.39 -9.22 13.36
N PRO A 111 0.58 -8.55 12.70
CA PRO A 111 0.24 -7.56 11.68
C PRO A 111 -0.44 -8.28 10.51
N ILE A 112 -1.61 -7.80 10.09
CA ILE A 112 -2.27 -8.25 8.85
C ILE A 112 -1.89 -7.27 7.74
N TYR A 113 -1.99 -5.98 8.05
CA TYR A 113 -1.63 -4.90 7.15
C TYR A 113 -1.07 -3.73 7.92
N ARG A 114 0.00 -3.14 7.42
CA ARG A 114 0.63 -1.94 7.96
C ARG A 114 0.46 -0.80 6.98
N SER A 115 -0.09 0.31 7.45
CA SER A 115 -0.16 1.56 6.69
C SER A 115 0.66 2.64 7.39
N PHE A 116 1.24 3.53 6.59
CA PHE A 116 2.02 4.66 7.07
C PHE A 116 1.31 5.95 6.66
N LYS A 117 1.23 6.91 7.59
CA LYS A 117 0.65 8.24 7.30
C LYS A 117 1.44 8.98 6.22
N VAL A 118 2.75 8.76 6.18
CA VAL A 118 3.66 9.32 5.18
C VAL A 118 4.01 8.21 4.19
N ASN A 119 3.59 8.37 2.95
CA ASN A 119 3.95 7.46 1.86
C ASN A 119 5.20 8.02 1.17
N ASN A 120 6.32 7.32 1.30
CA ASN A 120 7.56 7.65 0.62
C ASN A 120 8.24 6.37 0.10
N ARG A 121 9.39 6.51 -0.56
CA ARG A 121 10.10 5.35 -1.14
C ARG A 121 10.52 4.31 -0.08
N TYR A 122 10.61 4.67 1.19
CA TYR A 122 11.03 3.80 2.30
C TYR A 122 9.86 3.26 3.13
N LEU A 123 8.77 4.01 3.22
CA LEU A 123 7.58 3.68 4.01
C LEU A 123 6.40 3.47 3.05
N GLN A 124 6.22 2.22 2.67
CA GLN A 124 5.12 1.79 1.82
C GLN A 124 4.18 0.88 2.61
N PRO A 125 2.88 0.86 2.30
CA PRO A 125 1.96 -0.10 2.89
C PRO A 125 2.45 -1.53 2.67
N GLN A 126 2.38 -2.34 3.73
CA GLN A 126 2.87 -3.72 3.74
C GLN A 126 1.77 -4.67 4.17
N TRP A 127 1.56 -5.71 3.36
CA TRP A 127 0.75 -6.86 3.72
C TRP A 127 1.65 -7.89 4.39
N ASN A 128 1.09 -8.65 5.32
CA ASN A 128 1.82 -9.78 5.88
C ASN A 128 1.97 -10.86 4.81
N ALA A 129 3.20 -11.01 4.31
CA ALA A 129 3.53 -11.98 3.25
C ALA A 129 3.21 -13.43 3.66
N ALA A 130 3.28 -13.77 4.96
CA ALA A 130 2.91 -15.10 5.44
C ALA A 130 1.40 -15.36 5.35
N VAL A 131 0.58 -14.30 5.35
CA VAL A 131 -0.89 -14.41 5.22
C VAL A 131 -1.32 -14.28 3.76
N PHE A 132 -0.85 -13.25 3.06
CA PHE A 132 -1.32 -12.88 1.72
C PHE A 132 -0.43 -13.41 0.57
N GLY A 133 0.78 -13.88 0.85
CA GLY A 133 1.77 -14.15 -0.20
C GLY A 133 2.13 -12.87 -0.96
N ASP A 134 2.08 -12.93 -2.28
CA ASP A 134 2.34 -11.78 -3.17
C ASP A 134 1.07 -10.96 -3.48
N GLU A 135 -0.09 -11.41 -3.00
CA GLU A 135 -1.38 -10.79 -3.31
C GLU A 135 -1.56 -9.48 -2.53
N LYS A 136 -1.87 -8.41 -3.26
CA LYS A 136 -2.21 -7.11 -2.68
C LYS A 136 -3.72 -6.93 -2.78
N LEU A 137 -4.40 -7.14 -1.67
CA LEU A 137 -5.87 -7.03 -1.57
C LEU A 137 -6.28 -5.79 -0.79
N ASN A 138 -7.46 -5.25 -1.10
CA ASN A 138 -8.04 -4.20 -0.28
C ASN A 138 -8.59 -4.82 1.01
N LEU A 139 -8.14 -4.32 2.15
CA LEU A 139 -8.54 -4.83 3.45
C LEU A 139 -9.56 -3.89 4.08
N LEU A 140 -10.68 -4.47 4.47
CA LEU A 140 -11.80 -3.77 5.06
C LEU A 140 -11.97 -4.24 6.52
N PRO A 141 -12.39 -3.34 7.43
CA PRO A 141 -12.73 -3.72 8.80
C PRO A 141 -13.78 -4.83 8.83
N SER A 142 -13.77 -5.66 9.89
CA SER A 142 -14.77 -6.74 10.04
C SER A 142 -16.22 -6.26 9.99
N SER A 143 -16.49 -5.01 10.43
CA SER A 143 -17.81 -4.37 10.45
C SER A 143 -18.30 -3.87 9.09
N HIS A 144 -17.46 -3.89 8.05
CA HIS A 144 -17.81 -3.35 6.75
C HIS A 144 -18.79 -4.29 6.00
N ALA A 145 -19.76 -3.74 5.27
CA ALA A 145 -20.77 -4.55 4.57
C ALA A 145 -20.23 -5.23 3.29
N LYS A 146 -19.26 -4.60 2.63
CA LYS A 146 -18.64 -5.08 1.38
C LYS A 146 -17.43 -5.99 1.62
N GLY A 147 -17.02 -6.71 0.57
CA GLY A 147 -15.91 -7.66 0.60
C GLY A 147 -16.32 -9.03 1.13
N LYS A 148 -15.42 -10.00 0.99
CA LYS A 148 -15.59 -11.37 1.47
C LYS A 148 -15.01 -11.51 2.88
N PRO A 149 -15.73 -12.13 3.84
CA PRO A 149 -15.26 -12.23 5.21
C PRO A 149 -14.17 -13.29 5.34
N VAL A 150 -13.10 -12.94 6.07
CA VAL A 150 -12.10 -13.91 6.54
C VAL A 150 -12.51 -14.29 7.96
N THR A 151 -13.14 -15.45 8.06
CA THR A 151 -13.63 -16.02 9.32
C THR A 151 -12.68 -17.05 9.87
N LEU A 152 -12.40 -16.97 11.17
CA LEU A 152 -11.58 -17.92 11.90
C LEU A 152 -12.37 -18.38 13.12
N ARG A 153 -12.60 -19.69 13.25
CA ARG A 153 -13.41 -20.30 14.32
C ARG A 153 -14.81 -19.65 14.47
N GLY A 154 -15.43 -19.27 13.35
CA GLY A 154 -16.75 -18.62 13.32
C GLY A 154 -16.75 -17.11 13.61
N HIS A 155 -15.58 -16.50 13.87
CA HIS A 155 -15.45 -15.06 14.07
C HIS A 155 -14.80 -14.39 12.84
N THR A 156 -15.44 -13.34 12.33
CA THR A 156 -14.89 -12.52 11.24
C THR A 156 -13.89 -11.53 11.81
N PHE A 157 -12.63 -11.61 11.35
CA PHE A 157 -11.57 -10.73 11.82
C PHE A 157 -11.30 -9.56 10.88
N PHE A 158 -11.51 -9.75 9.58
CA PHE A 158 -11.43 -8.70 8.57
C PHE A 158 -12.16 -9.18 7.31
N ARG A 159 -12.36 -8.26 6.37
CA ARG A 159 -12.92 -8.59 5.06
C ARG A 159 -11.92 -8.22 3.98
N ILE A 160 -11.88 -9.01 2.91
CA ILE A 160 -11.02 -8.78 1.76
C ILE A 160 -11.88 -8.41 0.56
N ASP A 161 -11.42 -7.41 -0.17
CA ASP A 161 -12.01 -6.98 -1.43
C ASP A 161 -10.92 -6.92 -2.50
N ALA A 162 -11.30 -7.14 -3.74
CA ALA A 162 -10.36 -7.04 -4.84
C ALA A 162 -9.76 -5.63 -4.79
N LEU A 163 -8.42 -5.54 -4.90
CA LEU A 163 -7.81 -4.24 -5.01
C LEU A 163 -8.37 -3.63 -6.29
N GLN A 164 -9.23 -2.62 -6.15
CA GLN A 164 -9.57 -1.76 -7.27
C GLN A 164 -8.28 -1.04 -7.62
N THR A 165 -7.45 -1.70 -8.42
CA THR A 165 -6.54 -0.98 -9.28
C THR A 165 -7.47 -0.14 -10.13
N VAL A 166 -7.62 1.12 -9.74
CA VAL A 166 -8.03 2.13 -10.70
C VAL A 166 -6.91 2.12 -11.70
N TYR A 167 -6.98 1.20 -12.66
CA TYR A 167 -6.39 1.41 -13.95
C TYR A 167 -7.07 2.70 -14.40
N ARG A 168 -6.38 3.82 -14.16
CA ARG A 168 -6.47 4.94 -15.07
C ARG A 168 -5.98 4.38 -16.39
N ALA A 169 -6.87 3.70 -17.10
CA ALA A 169 -7.01 3.87 -18.53
C ALA A 169 -7.46 5.32 -18.78
N GLY A 170 -6.74 6.29 -18.20
CA GLY A 170 -6.59 7.57 -18.86
C GLY A 170 -5.94 7.27 -20.19
N PRO A 171 -6.13 8.13 -21.20
CA PRO A 171 -5.79 7.81 -22.56
C PRO A 171 -4.27 7.91 -22.75
N ALA A 172 -3.47 7.11 -22.04
CA ALA A 172 -2.03 7.11 -22.07
C ALA A 172 -1.56 6.89 -23.50
N ILE A 173 -2.24 6.01 -24.25
CA ILE A 173 -2.00 5.81 -25.67
C ILE A 173 -2.32 7.09 -26.47
N ALA A 174 -3.43 7.79 -26.19
CA ALA A 174 -3.75 9.01 -26.92
C ALA A 174 -2.83 10.18 -26.54
N VAL A 175 -2.40 10.29 -25.29
CA VAL A 175 -1.44 11.29 -24.82
C VAL A 175 -0.06 11.01 -25.42
N ILE A 176 0.37 9.75 -25.45
CA ILE A 176 1.61 9.34 -26.13
C ILE A 176 1.51 9.59 -27.63
N ALA A 177 0.37 9.27 -28.26
CA ALA A 177 0.16 9.50 -29.69
C ALA A 177 0.10 10.99 -30.03
N LEU A 178 -0.61 11.81 -29.25
CA LEU A 178 -0.64 13.28 -29.39
C LEU A 178 0.76 13.88 -29.17
N GLY A 179 1.50 13.38 -28.17
CA GLY A 179 2.89 13.75 -27.92
C GLY A 179 3.77 13.45 -29.13
N ALA A 180 3.73 12.23 -29.64
CA ALA A 180 4.48 11.82 -30.84
C ALA A 180 4.11 12.65 -32.07
N LEU A 181 2.81 12.92 -32.27
CA LEU A 181 2.30 13.73 -33.37
C LEU A 181 2.78 15.19 -33.28
N SER A 182 2.80 15.75 -32.07
CA SER A 182 3.29 17.12 -31.82
C SER A 182 4.79 17.26 -32.17
N ILE A 183 5.60 16.25 -31.81
CA ILE A 183 7.03 16.19 -32.14
C ILE A 183 7.22 16.08 -33.65
N LEU A 184 6.44 15.23 -34.32
CA LEU A 184 6.49 15.07 -35.77
C LEU A 184 6.18 16.39 -36.49
N PHE A 185 5.09 17.07 -36.12
CA PHE A 185 4.73 18.37 -36.71
C PHE A 185 5.78 19.44 -36.46
N PHE A 186 6.39 19.46 -35.27
CA PHE A 186 7.48 20.38 -34.95
C PHE A 186 8.71 20.16 -35.84
N LEU A 187 9.11 18.91 -36.06
CA LEU A 187 10.23 18.56 -36.96
C LEU A 187 9.93 18.93 -38.41
N LEU A 188 8.71 18.68 -38.88
CA LEU A 188 8.28 19.06 -40.23
C LEU A 188 8.27 20.58 -40.41
N ALA A 189 7.81 21.34 -39.41
CA ALA A 189 7.83 22.80 -39.43
C ALA A 189 9.27 23.34 -39.48
N LEU A 190 10.18 22.79 -38.67
CA LEU A 190 11.61 23.12 -38.72
C LEU A 190 12.21 22.83 -40.10
N ALA A 191 11.96 21.64 -40.66
CA ALA A 191 12.44 21.27 -41.98
C ALA A 191 11.90 22.19 -43.08
N TYR A 192 10.62 22.59 -42.99
CA TYR A 192 10.01 23.54 -43.92
C TYR A 192 10.66 24.93 -43.85
N ILE A 193 10.84 25.47 -42.64
CA ILE A 193 11.50 26.76 -42.41
C ILE A 193 12.93 26.73 -42.95
N PHE A 194 13.67 25.64 -42.67
CA PHE A 194 15.05 25.48 -43.12
C PHE A 194 15.14 25.43 -44.65
N ARG A 195 14.30 24.63 -45.32
CA ARG A 195 14.25 24.58 -46.79
C ARG A 195 13.91 25.94 -47.41
N ARG A 196 12.96 26.67 -46.83
CA ARG A 196 12.56 28.01 -47.30
C ARG A 196 13.70 29.02 -47.18
N GLN A 197 14.45 29.00 -46.08
CA GLN A 197 15.56 29.92 -45.86
C GLN A 197 16.83 29.54 -46.61
N HIS A 198 17.08 28.24 -46.82
CA HIS A 198 18.15 27.76 -47.70
C HIS A 198 17.97 28.26 -49.13
N ARG A 199 16.73 28.25 -49.66
CA ARG A 199 16.43 28.83 -50.99
C ARG A 199 16.68 30.34 -51.07
N LYS A 200 16.69 31.05 -49.95
CA LYS A 200 16.98 32.49 -49.86
C LYS A 200 18.43 32.80 -49.49
N GLN A 201 19.28 31.77 -49.33
CA GLN A 201 20.68 31.87 -48.85
C GLN A 201 20.87 32.62 -47.52
N LYS A 202 19.84 32.69 -46.67
CA LYS A 202 19.92 33.37 -45.36
C LYS A 202 20.27 32.40 -44.24
N TYR A 203 21.46 31.82 -44.30
CA TYR A 203 21.94 30.79 -43.35
C TYR A 203 22.00 31.28 -41.90
N PHE A 204 22.39 32.54 -41.68
CA PHE A 204 22.44 33.14 -40.33
C PHE A 204 21.05 33.23 -39.66
N GLN A 205 20.00 33.49 -40.44
CA GLN A 205 18.62 33.54 -39.90
C GLN A 205 18.13 32.14 -39.52
N ALA A 206 18.50 31.12 -40.30
CA ALA A 206 18.15 29.73 -39.99
C ALA A 206 18.82 29.24 -38.70
N LEU A 207 20.10 29.58 -38.50
CA LEU A 207 20.83 29.28 -37.27
C LEU A 207 20.16 29.91 -36.04
N PHE A 208 19.78 31.19 -36.13
CA PHE A 208 19.15 31.92 -35.02
C PHE A 208 17.79 31.32 -34.62
N ILE A 209 16.98 30.92 -35.61
CA ILE A 209 15.68 30.27 -35.36
C ILE A 209 15.88 28.92 -34.65
N LEU A 210 16.88 28.14 -35.07
CA LEU A 210 17.18 26.83 -34.49
C LEU A 210 17.69 26.97 -33.04
N LEU A 211 18.57 27.95 -32.80
CA LEU A 211 19.07 28.25 -31.46
C LEU A 211 17.96 28.74 -30.52
N ALA A 212 17.11 29.65 -31.00
CA ALA A 212 15.97 30.16 -30.24
C ALA A 212 14.96 29.06 -29.92
N GLY A 213 14.68 28.17 -30.88
CA GLY A 213 13.82 27.01 -30.66
C GLY A 213 14.39 26.06 -29.60
N HIS A 214 15.71 25.81 -29.62
CA HIS A 214 16.35 24.95 -28.63
C HIS A 214 16.29 25.55 -27.21
N ILE A 215 16.56 26.87 -27.07
CA ILE A 215 16.46 27.57 -25.79
C ILE A 215 15.02 27.53 -25.25
N ALA A 216 14.03 27.75 -26.12
CA ALA A 216 12.62 27.72 -25.73
C ALA A 216 12.19 26.35 -25.18
N VAL A 217 12.60 25.25 -25.85
CA VAL A 217 12.35 23.88 -25.36
C VAL A 217 13.01 23.66 -24.00
N ARG A 218 14.26 24.14 -23.83
CA ARG A 218 14.99 23.98 -22.57
C ARG A 218 14.33 24.73 -21.41
N LEU A 219 13.84 25.94 -21.66
CA LEU A 219 13.10 26.72 -20.65
C LEU A 219 11.77 26.06 -20.32
N ALA A 220 11.04 25.58 -21.33
CA ALA A 220 9.78 24.88 -21.10
C ALA A 220 9.96 23.63 -20.22
N MET A 221 11.04 22.88 -20.40
CA MET A 221 11.37 21.76 -19.51
C MET A 221 11.65 22.23 -18.08
N LEU A 222 12.43 23.29 -17.90
CA LEU A 222 12.82 23.79 -16.57
C LEU A 222 11.65 24.38 -15.77
N PHE A 223 10.60 24.87 -16.43
CA PHE A 223 9.38 25.37 -15.78
C PHE A 223 8.27 24.32 -15.65
N ALA A 224 8.43 23.16 -16.29
CA ALA A 224 7.48 22.05 -16.19
C ALA A 224 7.81 21.06 -15.05
N ASP A 225 9.04 21.12 -14.54
CA ASP A 225 9.49 20.46 -13.30
C ASP A 225 9.21 21.34 -12.06
#